data_AF-A0A495J8N8-F1
#
_entry.id   AF-A0A495J8N8-F1
#
_cell.length_a   1.000
_cell.length_b   1.000
_cell.length_c   1.000
_cell.angle_alpha   90.00
_cell.angle_beta   90.00
_cell.angle_gamma   90.00
#
_symmetry.space_group_name_H-M   'P 1'
#
loop_
_entity.id
_entity.type
_entity.pdbx_description
1 polymer ?
#
loop_
_entity_poly.entity_id
_entity_poly.type
_entity_poly.pdbx_seq_one_letter_code
_entity_poly.pdbx_strand_id
1 'polypeptide(L)'
;MIDTLSWNISTNAIQNYTKGDWDDDCFFETIDAKYGIYIYAISEWRMGAYAAQIAIYSNKVNVIPAVNSSTVWVYFSMATTFSYLPLSDCLIFKMLAFKDNPTQKTIPYLLIKPLENSFAFIPYDFNSIYHGFNEVKKDTISLNKSNTSQSDGIPNLHVNEVFDIAGIEWFNLENFDNALSIYHRLIGR
;
A
#
# COMPACT_ATOMS: atom_id res chain seq x y z
N MET A 1 -16.16 -3.91 15.47
CA MET A 1 -16.38 -4.66 14.21
C MET A 1 -16.02 -6.13 14.49
N ILE A 2 -16.82 -7.11 14.03
CA ILE A 2 -16.46 -8.54 14.22
C ILE A 2 -15.31 -8.84 13.27
N ASP A 3 -14.22 -9.32 13.81
CA ASP A 3 -13.05 -9.74 13.05
C ASP A 3 -13.43 -10.92 12.15
N THR A 4 -13.48 -10.70 10.84
CA THR A 4 -13.95 -11.70 9.84
C THR A 4 -12.78 -12.48 9.24
N LEU A 5 -11.72 -12.68 10.02
CA LEU A 5 -10.52 -13.40 9.58
C LEU A 5 -10.88 -14.79 9.06
N SER A 6 -10.64 -15.00 7.77
CA SER A 6 -10.73 -16.33 7.14
C SER A 6 -9.39 -17.08 7.18
N TRP A 7 -8.31 -16.43 7.61
CA TRP A 7 -6.95 -16.97 7.69
C TRP A 7 -6.49 -17.08 9.13
N ASN A 8 -5.57 -18.02 9.40
CA ASN A 8 -4.96 -18.18 10.72
C ASN A 8 -3.88 -17.11 10.95
N ILE A 9 -4.30 -15.90 11.32
CA ILE A 9 -3.43 -14.74 11.51
C ILE A 9 -3.14 -14.56 13.00
N SER A 10 -1.87 -14.35 13.34
CA SER A 10 -1.44 -14.00 14.69
C SER A 10 -0.82 -12.62 14.70
N THR A 11 -1.48 -11.67 15.38
CA THR A 11 -0.95 -10.32 15.61
C THR A 11 0.34 -10.33 16.46
N ASN A 12 0.55 -11.36 17.28
CA ASN A 12 1.79 -11.54 18.04
C ASN A 12 3.02 -11.79 17.14
N ALA A 13 2.81 -12.27 15.91
CA ALA A 13 3.87 -12.47 14.93
C ALA A 13 4.13 -11.21 14.08
N ILE A 14 3.32 -10.15 14.27
CA ILE A 14 3.51 -8.87 13.60
C ILE A 14 4.49 -8.04 14.46
N GLN A 15 5.67 -7.78 13.91
CA GLN A 15 6.67 -6.91 14.51
C GLN A 15 6.08 -5.53 14.80
N ASN A 16 6.36 -5.00 15.99
CA ASN A 16 5.91 -3.68 16.46
C ASN A 16 4.39 -3.48 16.40
N TYR A 17 3.61 -4.57 16.46
CA TYR A 17 2.16 -4.46 16.51
C TYR A 17 1.72 -3.72 17.76
N THR A 18 1.10 -2.56 17.56
CA THR A 18 0.47 -1.77 18.61
C THR A 18 -0.89 -1.32 18.13
N LYS A 19 -1.90 -1.49 18.97
CA LYS A 19 -3.27 -1.04 18.70
C LYS A 19 -3.73 -0.18 19.86
N GLY A 20 -4.05 1.09 19.60
CA GLY A 20 -4.69 1.96 20.57
C GLY A 20 -6.16 1.61 20.78
N ASP A 21 -6.75 2.14 21.86
CA ASP A 21 -8.16 1.89 22.23
C ASP A 21 -9.17 2.33 21.14
N TRP A 22 -8.74 3.25 20.26
CA TRP A 22 -9.55 3.82 19.18
C TRP A 22 -9.09 3.39 17.79
N ASP A 23 -8.05 2.57 17.69
CA ASP A 23 -7.57 2.09 16.41
C ASP A 23 -8.39 0.88 15.96
N ASP A 24 -8.71 0.81 14.67
CA ASP A 24 -9.37 -0.33 14.05
C ASP A 24 -8.35 -1.24 13.32
N ASP A 25 -8.75 -2.48 13.08
CA ASP A 25 -8.04 -3.37 12.16
C ASP A 25 -9.03 -3.96 11.15
N CYS A 26 -8.53 -4.41 10.01
CA CYS A 26 -9.32 -5.13 9.02
C CYS A 26 -8.46 -6.11 8.21
N PHE A 27 -9.15 -7.07 7.61
CA PHE A 27 -8.52 -8.11 6.82
C PHE A 27 -9.11 -8.15 5.42
N PHE A 28 -8.24 -8.29 4.43
CA PHE A 28 -8.58 -8.47 3.04
C PHE A 28 -7.89 -9.71 2.48
N GLU A 29 -8.50 -10.31 1.47
CA GLU A 29 -7.90 -11.38 0.70
C GLU A 29 -7.78 -10.90 -0.77
N THR A 30 -6.68 -11.23 -1.45
CA THR A 30 -6.57 -10.96 -2.89
C THR A 30 -7.60 -11.78 -3.67
N ILE A 31 -7.97 -11.31 -4.87
CA ILE A 31 -9.03 -11.93 -5.69
C ILE A 31 -8.78 -13.40 -6.03
N ASP A 32 -7.52 -13.84 -6.03
CA ASP A 32 -7.08 -15.20 -6.29
C ASP A 32 -6.76 -15.99 -5.01
N ALA A 33 -7.03 -15.40 -3.84
CA ALA A 33 -6.72 -15.94 -2.52
C ALA A 33 -5.24 -16.25 -2.27
N LYS A 34 -4.33 -15.64 -3.04
CA LYS A 34 -2.89 -15.83 -2.90
C LYS A 34 -2.31 -15.13 -1.67
N TYR A 35 -2.84 -13.94 -1.33
CA TYR A 35 -2.39 -13.18 -0.18
C TYR A 35 -3.54 -12.83 0.76
N GLY A 36 -3.26 -12.95 2.05
CA GLY A 36 -4.03 -12.35 3.13
C GLY A 36 -3.37 -11.04 3.56
N ILE A 37 -4.12 -9.95 3.61
CA ILE A 37 -3.61 -8.61 3.87
C ILE A 37 -4.30 -8.12 5.14
N TYR A 38 -3.53 -8.09 6.23
CA TYR A 38 -3.98 -7.57 7.51
C TYR A 38 -3.57 -6.10 7.59
N ILE A 39 -4.55 -5.21 7.66
CA ILE A 39 -4.35 -3.77 7.80
C ILE A 39 -4.70 -3.42 9.25
N TYR A 40 -3.76 -2.84 9.97
CA TYR A 40 -3.87 -2.66 11.41
C TYR A 40 -3.42 -1.28 11.86
N ALA A 41 -3.73 -0.96 13.12
CA ALA A 41 -3.49 0.37 13.69
C ALA A 41 -4.13 1.48 12.83
N ILE A 42 -5.35 1.22 12.33
CA ILE A 42 -6.06 2.17 11.47
C ILE A 42 -6.48 3.35 12.33
N SER A 43 -5.87 4.50 12.06
CA SER A 43 -6.08 5.71 12.83
C SER A 43 -6.38 6.88 11.91
N GLU A 44 -7.26 7.79 12.36
CA GLU A 44 -7.52 9.00 11.59
C GLU A 44 -6.26 9.88 11.58
N TRP A 45 -5.76 10.15 10.38
CA TRP A 45 -4.59 11.00 10.20
C TRP A 45 -4.99 12.47 10.05
N ARG A 46 -5.97 12.77 9.17
CA ARG A 46 -6.49 14.14 8.96
C ARG A 46 -7.90 14.14 8.34
N MET A 47 -8.88 14.75 9.01
CA MET A 47 -10.19 15.11 8.44
C MET A 47 -10.82 13.99 7.59
N GLY A 48 -10.95 12.80 8.18
CA GLY A 48 -11.51 11.61 7.51
C GLY A 48 -10.55 10.87 6.56
N ALA A 49 -9.28 11.28 6.46
CA ALA A 49 -8.22 10.49 5.87
C ALA A 49 -7.57 9.62 6.95
N TYR A 50 -7.41 8.34 6.68
CA TYR A 50 -6.89 7.36 7.63
C TYR A 50 -5.49 6.88 7.21
N ALA A 51 -4.69 6.54 8.20
CA ALA A 51 -3.40 5.90 8.04
C ALA A 51 -3.45 4.53 8.69
N ALA A 52 -2.73 3.56 8.11
CA ALA A 52 -2.63 2.24 8.69
C ALA A 52 -1.26 1.61 8.41
N GLN A 53 -0.99 0.54 9.12
CA GLN A 53 0.12 -0.37 8.90
C GLN A 53 -0.38 -1.64 8.22
N ILE A 54 0.52 -2.39 7.58
CA ILE A 54 0.17 -3.59 6.81
C ILE A 54 1.05 -4.78 7.18
N ALA A 55 0.42 -5.95 7.25
CA ALA A 55 1.08 -7.24 7.26
C ALA A 55 0.51 -8.08 6.12
N ILE A 56 1.39 -8.67 5.29
CA ILE A 56 0.99 -9.48 4.13
C ILE A 56 1.41 -10.92 4.39
N TYR A 57 0.44 -11.83 4.30
CA TYR A 57 0.61 -13.27 4.47
C TYR A 57 0.50 -13.95 3.10
N SER A 58 1.46 -14.81 2.77
CA SER A 58 1.48 -15.59 1.51
C SER A 58 1.03 -17.04 1.69
N ASN A 59 0.59 -17.42 2.90
CA ASN A 59 0.13 -18.77 3.21
C ASN A 59 -0.97 -18.73 4.29
N LYS A 60 -2.12 -19.36 3.99
CA LYS A 60 -3.32 -19.44 4.85
C LYS A 60 -3.08 -20.03 6.24
N VAL A 61 -2.07 -20.88 6.36
CA VAL A 61 -1.74 -21.63 7.58
C VAL A 61 -0.56 -21.01 8.33
N ASN A 62 0.26 -20.19 7.64
CA ASN A 62 1.43 -19.57 8.26
C ASN A 62 1.02 -18.36 9.08
N VAL A 63 1.45 -18.33 10.34
CA VAL A 63 1.19 -17.24 11.27
C VAL A 63 2.18 -16.09 11.12
N ILE A 64 3.28 -16.27 10.38
CA ILE A 64 4.31 -15.25 10.17
C ILE A 64 4.04 -14.54 8.84
N PRO A 65 3.93 -13.20 8.83
CA PRO A 65 3.74 -12.45 7.60
C PRO A 65 4.99 -12.50 6.72
N ALA A 66 4.80 -12.56 5.41
CA ALA A 66 5.86 -12.40 4.40
C ALA A 66 6.34 -10.95 4.28
N VAL A 67 5.46 -9.99 4.60
CA VAL A 67 5.80 -8.56 4.64
C VAL A 67 5.24 -7.97 5.92
N ASN A 68 6.06 -7.20 6.62
CA ASN A 68 5.65 -6.46 7.79
C ASN A 68 6.03 -5.00 7.62
N SER A 69 5.05 -4.09 7.68
CA SER A 69 5.34 -2.68 7.51
C SER A 69 6.03 -2.06 8.70
N SER A 70 5.86 -2.60 9.92
CA SER A 70 6.50 -2.18 11.17
C SER A 70 6.40 -0.67 11.44
N THR A 71 7.23 0.18 10.84
CA THR A 71 7.17 1.65 10.96
C THR A 71 6.65 2.36 9.71
N VAL A 72 6.43 1.66 8.61
CA VAL A 72 5.91 2.19 7.34
C VAL A 72 4.40 2.30 7.40
N TRP A 73 3.90 3.51 7.13
CA TRP A 73 2.48 3.82 7.11
C TRP A 73 1.95 4.01 5.68
N VAL A 74 0.81 3.40 5.41
CA VAL A 74 0.08 3.53 4.15
C VAL A 74 -1.21 4.32 4.36
N TYR A 75 -1.68 4.95 3.30
CA TYR A 75 -3.01 5.56 3.25
C TYR A 75 -4.07 4.46 3.30
N PHE A 76 -5.06 4.63 4.18
CA PHE A 76 -6.18 3.71 4.31
C PHE A 76 -7.47 4.36 3.82
N SER A 77 -8.18 3.61 2.97
CA SER A 77 -9.55 3.89 2.56
C SER A 77 -10.20 2.56 2.25
N MET A 78 -11.23 2.17 2.99
CA MET A 78 -11.90 0.86 2.92
C MET A 78 -12.07 0.30 1.50
N ALA A 79 -12.38 1.15 0.50
CA ALA A 79 -12.61 0.72 -0.88
C ALA A 79 -11.36 0.74 -1.79
N THR A 80 -10.26 1.39 -1.39
CA THR A 80 -9.15 1.74 -2.30
C THR A 80 -7.75 1.66 -1.68
N THR A 81 -7.60 0.99 -0.53
CA THR A 81 -6.33 0.91 0.21
C THR A 81 -5.18 0.32 -0.62
N PHE A 82 -5.47 -0.69 -1.43
CA PHE A 82 -4.46 -1.32 -2.28
C PHE A 82 -5.02 -1.76 -3.64
N SER A 83 -4.14 -1.96 -4.61
CA SER A 83 -4.41 -2.68 -5.85
C SER A 83 -3.55 -3.94 -5.89
N TYR A 84 -4.10 -5.05 -6.39
CA TYR A 84 -3.36 -6.28 -6.62
C TYR A 84 -3.26 -6.53 -8.13
N LEU A 85 -2.06 -6.88 -8.60
CA LEU A 85 -1.72 -7.17 -9.98
C LEU A 85 -1.39 -8.66 -10.11
N PRO A 86 -2.36 -9.53 -10.47
CA PRO A 86 -2.16 -10.98 -10.45
C PRO A 86 -1.07 -11.47 -11.40
N LEU A 87 -0.90 -10.87 -12.59
CA LEU A 87 0.08 -11.32 -13.59
C LEU A 87 1.51 -10.95 -13.20
N SER A 88 1.68 -9.80 -12.53
CA SER A 88 2.95 -9.26 -12.05
C SER A 88 3.27 -9.66 -10.61
N ASP A 89 2.33 -10.33 -9.93
CA ASP A 89 2.41 -10.72 -8.53
C ASP A 89 2.79 -9.58 -7.58
N CYS A 90 2.17 -8.42 -7.79
CA CYS A 90 2.57 -7.18 -7.13
C CYS A 90 1.36 -6.51 -6.46
N LEU A 91 1.55 -6.06 -5.23
CA LEU A 91 0.62 -5.22 -4.49
C LEU A 91 1.06 -3.76 -4.61
N ILE A 92 0.11 -2.86 -4.77
CA ILE A 92 0.35 -1.42 -4.81
C ILE A 92 -0.41 -0.76 -3.68
N PHE A 93 0.31 -0.06 -2.82
CA PHE A 93 -0.23 0.78 -1.75
C PHE A 93 0.09 2.24 -2.02
N LYS A 94 -0.58 3.14 -1.32
CA LYS A 94 -0.24 4.57 -1.29
C LYS A 94 0.52 4.84 0.01
N MET A 95 1.76 5.31 -0.07
CA MET A 95 2.58 5.58 1.11
C MET A 95 2.42 7.03 1.58
N LEU A 96 2.33 7.23 2.90
CA LEU A 96 2.22 8.55 3.50
C LEU A 96 3.59 9.23 3.64
N ALA A 97 4.12 9.79 2.54
CA ALA A 97 5.44 10.46 2.54
C ALA A 97 5.42 11.93 3.02
N PHE A 98 4.29 12.41 3.55
CA PHE A 98 4.05 13.83 3.85
C PHE A 98 4.58 14.31 5.22
N LYS A 99 5.16 13.43 6.03
CA LYS A 99 5.42 13.74 7.45
C LYS A 99 6.50 14.81 7.64
N ASP A 100 7.50 14.86 6.77
CA ASP A 100 8.74 15.60 7.07
C ASP A 100 9.04 16.80 6.14
N ASN A 101 8.35 16.95 5.01
CA ASN A 101 8.54 18.11 4.12
C ASN A 101 7.23 18.56 3.43
N PRO A 102 6.54 19.61 3.93
CA PRO A 102 5.25 20.05 3.41
C PRO A 102 5.31 20.64 1.98
N THR A 103 6.51 20.87 1.44
CA THR A 103 6.69 21.39 0.07
C THR A 103 6.66 20.28 -0.98
N GLN A 104 6.98 19.04 -0.62
CA GLN A 104 6.90 17.89 -1.51
C GLN A 104 5.52 17.25 -1.40
N LYS A 105 4.64 17.61 -2.34
CA LYS A 105 3.28 17.09 -2.45
C LYS A 105 3.24 15.68 -3.03
N THR A 106 4.03 14.74 -2.52
CA THR A 106 4.08 13.39 -3.07
C THR A 106 3.51 12.37 -2.11
N ILE A 107 2.54 11.60 -2.58
CA ILE A 107 2.11 10.35 -1.96
C ILE A 107 2.54 9.29 -2.98
N PRO A 108 3.72 8.68 -2.83
CA PRO A 108 4.20 7.73 -3.80
C PRO A 108 3.38 6.45 -3.72
N TYR A 109 3.30 5.77 -4.85
CA TYR A 109 2.85 4.39 -4.86
C TYR A 109 3.99 3.52 -4.39
N LEU A 110 3.71 2.72 -3.37
CA LEU A 110 4.59 1.70 -2.85
C LEU A 110 4.20 0.37 -3.47
N LEU A 111 5.11 -0.21 -4.23
CA LEU A 111 4.96 -1.50 -4.87
C LEU A 111 5.63 -2.55 -4.02
N ILE A 112 4.99 -3.69 -3.81
CA ILE A 112 5.49 -4.78 -2.98
C ILE A 112 5.28 -6.10 -3.74
N LYS A 113 6.35 -6.88 -3.88
CA LYS A 113 6.31 -8.26 -4.38
C LYS A 113 6.72 -9.22 -3.27
N PRO A 114 5.75 -9.78 -2.51
CA PRO A 114 6.06 -10.58 -1.32
C PRO A 114 6.95 -11.80 -1.61
N LEU A 115 6.73 -12.51 -2.73
CA LEU A 115 7.52 -13.71 -3.08
C LEU A 115 8.91 -13.38 -3.61
N GLU A 116 9.09 -12.23 -4.25
CA GLU A 116 10.41 -11.76 -4.73
C GLU A 116 11.21 -11.04 -3.62
N ASN A 117 10.65 -10.94 -2.42
CA ASN A 117 11.22 -10.23 -1.26
C ASN A 117 11.64 -8.78 -1.58
N SER A 118 10.83 -8.08 -2.37
CA SER A 118 11.20 -6.77 -2.91
C SER A 118 10.08 -5.73 -2.84
N PHE A 119 10.47 -4.46 -2.80
CA PHE A 119 9.59 -3.31 -2.88
C PHE A 119 10.18 -2.21 -3.77
N ALA A 120 9.33 -1.33 -4.29
CA ALA A 120 9.73 -0.22 -5.14
C ALA A 120 8.78 0.96 -5.00
N PHE A 121 9.09 2.07 -5.67
CA PHE A 121 8.27 3.27 -5.66
C PHE A 121 7.95 3.74 -7.07
N ILE A 122 6.73 4.22 -7.27
CA ILE A 122 6.40 5.13 -8.36
C ILE A 122 6.13 6.49 -7.73
N PRO A 123 7.00 7.50 -7.93
CA PRO A 123 6.75 8.86 -7.49
C PRO A 123 5.47 9.38 -8.15
N TYR A 124 4.59 9.95 -7.34
CA TYR A 124 3.36 10.54 -7.84
C TYR A 124 2.97 11.72 -6.95
N ASP A 125 2.19 12.64 -7.50
CA ASP A 125 1.72 13.81 -6.76
C ASP A 125 0.61 13.44 -5.74
N PHE A 126 0.09 14.46 -5.06
CA PHE A 126 -0.97 14.28 -4.06
C PHE A 126 -2.29 13.80 -4.68
N ASN A 127 -2.50 13.93 -6.00
CA ASN A 127 -3.71 13.44 -6.64
C ASN A 127 -3.75 11.90 -6.68
N SER A 128 -2.66 11.21 -6.35
CA SER A 128 -2.64 9.74 -6.21
C SER A 128 -3.74 9.18 -5.33
N ILE A 129 -4.25 9.95 -4.36
CA ILE A 129 -5.38 9.55 -3.51
C ILE A 129 -6.64 9.25 -4.34
N TYR A 130 -6.84 9.94 -5.47
CA TYR A 130 -7.98 9.80 -6.38
C TYR A 130 -7.77 8.73 -7.45
N HIS A 131 -6.68 7.99 -7.37
CA HIS A 131 -6.27 7.05 -8.39
C HIS A 131 -6.06 5.65 -7.82
N GLY A 132 -6.26 4.65 -8.66
CA GLY A 132 -5.85 3.27 -8.45
C GLY A 132 -5.17 2.73 -9.71
N PHE A 133 -4.94 1.42 -9.76
CA PHE A 133 -4.32 0.79 -10.92
C PHE A 133 -5.15 -0.36 -11.46
N ASN A 134 -5.10 -0.51 -12.78
CA ASN A 134 -5.47 -1.74 -13.48
C ASN A 134 -4.20 -2.36 -14.07
N GLU A 135 -4.11 -3.68 -14.03
CA GLU A 135 -3.09 -4.42 -14.76
C GLU A 135 -3.50 -4.54 -16.23
N VAL A 136 -2.68 -4.04 -17.16
CA VAL A 136 -2.92 -4.13 -18.61
C VAL A 136 -2.35 -5.44 -19.14
N LYS A 137 -1.13 -5.78 -18.68
CA LYS A 137 -0.42 -7.03 -18.92
C LYS A 137 0.64 -7.19 -17.83
N LYS A 138 1.32 -8.33 -17.80
CA LYS A 138 2.45 -8.53 -16.88
C LYS A 138 3.44 -7.37 -16.96
N ASP A 139 3.78 -6.84 -15.80
CA ASP A 139 4.65 -5.71 -15.52
C ASP A 139 4.23 -4.37 -16.17
N THR A 140 2.98 -4.23 -16.64
CA THR A 140 2.46 -2.97 -17.21
C THR A 140 1.10 -2.63 -16.62
N ILE A 141 1.00 -1.44 -16.04
CA ILE A 141 -0.20 -0.96 -15.34
C ILE A 141 -0.71 0.34 -15.94
N SER A 142 -2.01 0.57 -15.81
CA SER A 142 -2.64 1.84 -16.18
C SER A 142 -3.32 2.47 -14.98
N LEU A 143 -3.18 3.78 -14.83
CA LEU A 143 -3.86 4.56 -13.81
C LEU A 143 -5.37 4.59 -14.08
N ASN A 144 -6.17 4.28 -13.07
CA ASN A 144 -7.63 4.41 -13.12
C ASN A 144 -8.11 5.45 -12.11
N LYS A 145 -9.33 5.95 -12.29
CA LYS A 145 -9.99 6.82 -11.31
C LYS A 145 -10.49 5.94 -10.17
N SER A 146 -10.09 6.24 -8.93
CA SER A 146 -10.67 5.59 -7.77
C SER A 146 -12.12 6.06 -7.59
N ASN A 147 -13.02 5.16 -7.24
CA ASN A 147 -14.47 5.39 -7.22
C ASN A 147 -14.93 6.27 -6.02
N THR A 148 -14.19 7.32 -5.70
CA THR A 148 -14.51 8.28 -4.64
C THR A 148 -15.39 9.39 -5.21
N SER A 149 -16.58 9.59 -4.64
CA SER A 149 -17.53 10.66 -5.01
C SER A 149 -16.95 12.08 -4.98
N GLN A 150 -15.79 12.27 -4.34
CA GLN A 150 -15.07 13.55 -4.23
C GLN A 150 -14.26 13.93 -5.49
N SER A 151 -14.22 13.07 -6.50
CA SER A 151 -13.35 13.23 -7.66
C SER A 151 -13.98 14.03 -8.81
N ASP A 152 -15.28 14.31 -8.73
CA ASP A 152 -15.99 15.11 -9.74
C ASP A 152 -15.67 16.59 -9.52
N GLY A 153 -14.80 17.13 -10.38
CA GLY A 153 -14.37 18.54 -10.35
C GLY A 153 -12.86 18.75 -10.22
N ILE A 154 -12.05 17.69 -10.18
CA ILE A 154 -10.57 17.80 -10.14
C ILE A 154 -10.03 17.83 -11.58
N PRO A 155 -9.49 18.97 -12.08
CA PRO A 155 -9.26 19.17 -13.51
C PRO A 155 -8.07 18.39 -14.12
N ASN A 156 -7.25 17.67 -13.34
CA ASN A 156 -6.00 17.07 -13.80
C ASN A 156 -5.83 15.60 -13.35
N LEU A 157 -6.87 14.77 -13.50
CA LEU A 157 -6.73 13.33 -13.26
C LEU A 157 -6.12 12.67 -14.50
N HIS A 158 -4.86 12.24 -14.43
CA HIS A 158 -4.12 11.56 -15.51
C HIS A 158 -4.59 10.10 -15.72
N VAL A 159 -5.90 9.91 -15.92
CA VAL A 159 -6.50 8.59 -16.12
C VAL A 159 -5.96 7.96 -17.42
N ASN A 160 -5.69 6.67 -17.40
CA ASN A 160 -5.08 5.86 -18.47
C ASN A 160 -3.59 6.10 -18.73
N GLU A 161 -2.90 6.86 -17.88
CA GLU A 161 -1.43 6.89 -17.91
C GLU A 161 -0.88 5.47 -17.66
N VAL A 162 0.07 5.04 -18.49
CA VAL A 162 0.61 3.68 -18.47
C VAL A 162 2.02 3.70 -17.91
N PHE A 163 2.29 2.82 -16.94
CA PHE A 163 3.60 2.65 -16.32
C PHE A 163 4.12 1.23 -16.60
N ASP A 164 5.41 1.15 -16.94
CA ASP A 164 6.15 -0.11 -16.98
C ASP A 164 6.88 -0.30 -15.65
N ILE A 165 6.47 -1.31 -14.88
CA ILE A 165 7.04 -1.61 -13.57
C ILE A 165 8.22 -2.59 -13.64
N ALA A 166 8.54 -3.14 -14.82
CA ALA A 166 9.75 -3.95 -14.99
C ALA A 166 11.02 -3.08 -14.92
N GLY A 167 10.93 -1.82 -15.34
CA GLY A 167 12.06 -0.89 -15.42
C GLY A 167 12.36 -0.10 -14.15
N ILE A 168 11.60 -0.27 -13.06
CA ILE A 168 11.79 0.51 -11.83
C ILE A 168 12.91 -0.09 -10.96
N GLU A 169 13.49 0.76 -10.10
CA GLU A 169 14.47 0.31 -9.11
C GLU A 169 13.77 -0.43 -7.97
N TRP A 170 14.08 -1.71 -7.81
CA TRP A 170 13.57 -2.57 -6.74
C TRP A 170 14.59 -2.68 -5.59
N PHE A 171 14.08 -2.62 -4.35
CA PHE A 171 14.83 -2.73 -3.11
C PHE A 171 14.44 -4.01 -2.37
N ASN A 172 15.36 -4.57 -1.59
CA ASN A 172 15.09 -5.75 -0.76
C ASN A 172 14.23 -5.36 0.46
N LEU A 173 13.17 -6.13 0.76
CA LEU A 173 12.26 -5.92 1.89
C LEU A 173 12.93 -5.92 3.27
N GLU A 174 14.13 -6.46 3.43
CA GLU A 174 14.95 -6.27 4.64
C GLU A 174 15.16 -4.78 4.98
N ASN A 175 15.10 -3.90 3.99
CA ASN A 175 15.24 -2.46 4.15
C ASN A 175 13.89 -1.73 4.26
N PHE A 176 12.78 -2.45 4.42
CA PHE A 176 11.46 -1.86 4.33
C PHE A 176 11.17 -0.86 5.46
N ASP A 177 11.70 -1.09 6.68
CA ASP A 177 11.64 -0.09 7.77
C ASP A 177 12.26 1.27 7.38
N ASN A 178 13.20 1.27 6.42
CA ASN A 178 13.86 2.47 5.89
C ASN A 178 13.23 3.00 4.59
N ALA A 179 12.06 2.49 4.19
CA ALA A 179 11.39 2.82 2.92
C ALA A 179 11.25 4.33 2.69
N LEU A 180 10.86 5.09 3.72
CA LEU A 180 10.69 6.54 3.62
C LEU A 180 12.01 7.26 3.30
N SER A 181 13.09 6.85 3.98
CA SER A 181 14.42 7.43 3.76
C SER A 181 14.96 7.08 2.36
N ILE A 182 14.73 5.84 1.90
CA ILE A 182 15.04 5.41 0.53
C ILE A 182 14.28 6.27 -0.48
N TYR A 183 12.97 6.47 -0.28
CA TYR A 183 12.15 7.28 -1.16
C TYR A 183 12.64 8.73 -1.26
N HIS A 184 12.91 9.39 -0.13
CA HIS A 184 13.41 10.78 -0.14
C HIS A 184 14.75 10.92 -0.86
N ARG A 185 15.63 9.91 -0.78
CA ARG A 185 16.88 9.89 -1.53
C ARG A 185 16.66 9.78 -3.04
N LEU A 186 15.63 9.05 -3.49
CA LEU A 186 15.33 8.91 -4.91
C LEU A 186 14.83 10.21 -5.53
N ILE A 187 13.93 10.92 -4.85
CA ILE A 187 13.34 12.17 -5.37
C ILE A 187 14.23 13.40 -5.17
N GLY A 188 15.30 13.29 -4.37
CA GLY A 188 16.30 14.34 -4.19
C GLY A 188 17.49 14.25 -5.16
N ARG A 189 17.53 13.22 -6.03
CA ARG A 189 18.49 13.07 -7.13
C ARG A 189 17.96 13.77 -8.39
#